data_AF-A0A9E3NVV1-F1
#
_entry.id   AF-A0A9E3NVV1-F1
#
_cell.length_a   1.000
_cell.length_b   1.000
_cell.length_c   1.000
_cell.angle_alpha   90.00
_cell.angle_beta   90.00
_cell.angle_gamma   90.00
#
_symmetry.space_group_name_H-M   'P 1'
#
loop_
_entity.id
_entity.type
_entity.pdbx_description
1 polymer ?
#
loop_
_entity_poly.entity_id
_entity_poly.type
_entity_poly.pdbx_seq_one_letter_code
_entity_poly.pdbx_strand_id
1 'polypeptide(L)'
;MRRAAVGSCPASKRSTLSLDDHAVGVGRARAQVSDVGRQDDPNARVGLHVDFWTVDDPDEARRLLAMGADGIMTEQLRRVATRGAIVAAMVRLTRRRFTVGAVAMASGACGGARAGEPWSEEPPPSRVDPGFMPAPPAPPSPDPRLAFAPVARDAAPPRSIWSWTTAEQATEIRRDEVLFTRESSPTLGRGHLFDVLDARAADGDPAAARLAGVELAKGRFGWSNPWATVRGATPGETYGLELLHIEMRPDTWFARVRTSHEAIAFVDSAGNAVDRGAALDSFERVGGILFEHDVEYTGACATTGSGGGGLIYREIYVGNEARLATFSHRTAAILARLEGDIAELSAFRDWLRYGGGDGWSAYSWSCIAAQLWRSAPSTSRERYLASLAFATDPYAPYAASVDAIVTELKKASFFTPDDPFTHAP
;
A
#
# COMPACT_ATOMS: atom_id res chain seq x y z
N MET A 1 -32.43 48.76 -55.47
CA MET A 1 -31.75 48.62 -56.77
C MET A 1 -30.40 47.94 -56.57
N ARG A 2 -30.20 46.80 -57.26
CA ARG A 2 -28.95 46.12 -57.67
C ARG A 2 -27.84 45.74 -56.65
N ARG A 3 -27.83 44.43 -56.38
CA ARG A 3 -26.75 43.41 -56.27
C ARG A 3 -25.28 43.83 -56.47
N ALA A 4 -24.41 43.21 -55.68
CA ALA A 4 -23.25 42.43 -56.16
C ALA A 4 -22.92 41.28 -55.18
N ALA A 5 -22.56 40.13 -55.73
CA ALA A 5 -22.26 38.87 -55.05
C ALA A 5 -20.88 38.37 -55.50
N VAL A 6 -20.07 37.82 -54.58
CA VAL A 6 -18.89 36.93 -54.80
C VAL A 6 -18.63 36.27 -53.42
N GLY A 7 -18.31 35.00 -53.21
CA GLY A 7 -18.03 33.83 -54.04
C GLY A 7 -17.44 32.77 -53.09
N SER A 8 -17.97 31.55 -53.15
CA SER A 8 -17.56 30.40 -52.33
C SER A 8 -16.39 29.63 -52.95
N CYS A 9 -15.49 29.10 -52.13
CA CYS A 9 -14.47 28.11 -52.53
C CYS A 9 -14.47 26.93 -51.53
N PRO A 10 -14.46 25.64 -51.99
CA PRO A 10 -14.61 24.48 -51.12
C PRO A 10 -13.27 23.88 -50.68
N ALA A 11 -13.15 23.52 -49.40
CA ALA A 11 -12.04 22.72 -48.89
C ALA A 11 -12.31 21.22 -49.08
N SER A 12 -11.28 20.54 -49.59
CA SER A 12 -11.29 19.14 -50.02
C SER A 12 -11.24 18.16 -48.86
N LYS A 13 -11.95 17.04 -49.04
CA LYS A 13 -11.83 15.82 -48.23
C LYS A 13 -10.50 15.13 -48.56
N ARG A 14 -9.73 14.76 -47.54
CA ARG A 14 -8.77 13.66 -47.61
C ARG A 14 -9.08 12.65 -46.52
N SER A 15 -9.56 11.50 -46.97
CA SER A 15 -9.66 10.26 -46.23
C SER A 15 -8.31 9.53 -46.30
N THR A 16 -7.78 9.12 -45.15
CA THR A 16 -6.79 8.04 -45.04
C THR A 16 -7.03 7.35 -43.72
N LEU A 17 -7.67 6.18 -43.78
CA LEU A 17 -7.80 5.21 -42.70
C LEU A 17 -6.93 4.03 -43.10
N SER A 18 -5.90 3.75 -42.31
CA SER A 18 -5.04 2.58 -42.43
C SER A 18 -5.31 1.66 -41.23
N LEU A 19 -5.85 0.49 -41.53
CA LEU A 19 -5.71 -0.78 -40.79
C LEU A 19 -4.33 -1.36 -41.20
N ASP A 20 -3.56 -2.18 -40.49
CA ASP A 20 -3.61 -2.97 -39.26
C ASP A 20 -2.14 -3.15 -38.83
N ASP A 21 -1.86 -3.32 -37.53
CA ASP A 21 -0.80 -4.21 -37.01
C ASP A 21 -0.80 -4.17 -35.47
N HIS A 22 -1.53 -5.10 -34.85
CA HIS A 22 -1.44 -5.37 -33.42
C HIS A 22 -0.35 -6.41 -33.17
N ALA A 23 0.82 -5.94 -32.73
CA ALA A 23 1.83 -6.79 -32.11
C ALA A 23 1.37 -7.18 -30.69
N VAL A 24 1.18 -8.48 -30.46
CA VAL A 24 0.95 -9.05 -29.12
C VAL A 24 2.28 -9.03 -28.36
N GLY A 25 2.37 -8.22 -27.31
CA GLY A 25 3.52 -8.18 -26.41
C GLY A 25 3.50 -9.37 -25.45
N VAL A 26 4.61 -10.11 -25.36
CA VAL A 26 4.80 -11.20 -24.40
C VAL A 26 5.10 -10.60 -23.02
N GLY A 27 4.12 -10.67 -22.11
CA GLY A 27 4.27 -10.24 -20.71
C GLY A 27 5.09 -11.22 -19.86
N ARG A 28 5.82 -10.70 -18.88
CA ARG A 28 6.71 -11.45 -17.96
C ARG A 28 5.93 -12.45 -17.10
N ALA A 29 6.38 -13.72 -17.12
CA ALA A 29 5.91 -14.78 -16.22
C ALA A 29 6.43 -14.59 -14.78
N ARG A 30 5.62 -14.95 -13.79
CA ARG A 30 6.00 -15.02 -12.37
C ARG A 30 5.77 -16.45 -11.87
N ALA A 31 6.84 -17.09 -11.39
CA ALA A 31 6.85 -18.49 -11.01
C ALA A 31 6.37 -18.72 -9.56
N GLN A 32 5.44 -19.65 -9.36
CA GLN A 32 5.25 -20.38 -8.10
C GLN A 32 5.24 -21.89 -8.41
N VAL A 33 6.01 -22.66 -7.61
CA VAL A 33 6.29 -24.08 -7.85
C VAL A 33 5.31 -24.95 -7.07
N SER A 34 4.66 -25.90 -7.75
CA SER A 34 4.06 -27.08 -7.10
C SER A 34 3.98 -28.27 -8.07
N ASP A 35 4.32 -29.45 -7.58
CA ASP A 35 4.39 -30.72 -8.33
C ASP A 35 3.05 -31.22 -8.89
N VAL A 36 3.04 -31.66 -10.15
CA VAL A 36 2.60 -32.98 -10.68
C VAL A 36 2.46 -32.88 -12.22
N GLY A 37 3.09 -33.82 -12.94
CA GLY A 37 3.41 -33.70 -14.36
C GLY A 37 2.34 -34.04 -15.40
N ARG A 38 2.60 -33.54 -16.63
CA ARG A 38 2.08 -34.04 -17.90
C ARG A 38 3.11 -33.74 -19.02
N GLN A 39 3.19 -34.60 -20.04
CA GLN A 39 4.45 -34.90 -20.72
C GLN A 39 4.77 -34.10 -22.01
N ASP A 40 3.89 -33.21 -22.49
CA ASP A 40 4.03 -32.64 -23.86
C ASP A 40 4.01 -31.10 -23.96
N ASP A 41 4.16 -30.36 -22.86
CA ASP A 41 4.37 -28.90 -22.86
C ASP A 41 5.71 -28.55 -22.15
N PRO A 42 6.65 -27.83 -22.79
CA PRO A 42 7.91 -27.44 -22.16
C PRO A 42 7.75 -26.60 -20.88
N ASN A 43 6.63 -25.90 -20.69
CA ASN A 43 6.33 -25.17 -19.44
C ASN A 43 5.77 -26.08 -18.34
N ALA A 44 4.99 -27.10 -18.70
CA ALA A 44 4.46 -28.09 -17.76
C ALA A 44 5.58 -28.94 -17.11
N ARG A 45 6.76 -29.02 -17.74
CA ARG A 45 7.94 -29.72 -17.19
C ARG A 45 8.54 -29.08 -15.94
N VAL A 46 8.21 -27.81 -15.65
CA VAL A 46 8.82 -27.07 -14.54
C VAL A 46 7.86 -26.89 -13.33
N GLY A 47 6.64 -27.45 -13.41
CA GLY A 47 5.65 -27.35 -12.32
C GLY A 47 5.24 -25.92 -11.99
N LEU A 48 5.29 -25.02 -12.98
CA LEU A 48 4.94 -23.61 -12.83
C LEU A 48 3.52 -23.37 -13.31
N HIS A 49 2.75 -22.65 -12.49
CA HIS A 49 1.44 -22.14 -12.89
C HIS A 49 1.59 -20.99 -13.89
N VAL A 50 0.76 -20.96 -14.93
CA VAL A 50 0.76 -19.93 -15.96
C VAL A 50 -0.61 -19.25 -16.03
N ASP A 51 -0.66 -18.01 -15.54
CA ASP A 51 -1.84 -17.13 -15.62
C ASP A 51 -1.68 -16.06 -16.71
N PHE A 52 -2.78 -15.64 -17.33
CA PHE A 52 -2.80 -14.57 -18.34
C PHE A 52 -3.65 -13.36 -17.91
N TRP A 53 -3.19 -12.16 -18.28
CA TRP A 53 -3.77 -10.84 -17.97
C TRP A 53 -3.69 -9.92 -19.20
N THR A 54 -4.64 -9.06 -19.55
CA THR A 54 -6.10 -9.06 -19.32
C THR A 54 -6.74 -9.63 -20.59
N VAL A 55 -7.54 -10.70 -20.49
CA VAL A 55 -8.10 -11.39 -21.66
C VAL A 55 -9.62 -11.25 -21.66
N ASP A 56 -10.13 -10.29 -22.44
CA ASP A 56 -11.56 -10.00 -22.53
C ASP A 56 -12.27 -10.68 -23.72
N ASP A 57 -11.49 -11.24 -24.66
CA ASP A 57 -12.02 -12.02 -25.77
C ASP A 57 -12.29 -13.47 -25.33
N PRO A 58 -13.55 -13.95 -25.36
CA PRO A 58 -13.89 -15.32 -24.96
C PRO A 58 -13.29 -16.40 -25.87
N ASP A 59 -12.97 -16.11 -27.13
CA ASP A 59 -12.30 -17.07 -28.03
C ASP A 59 -10.83 -17.24 -27.62
N GLU A 60 -10.15 -16.14 -27.31
CA GLU A 60 -8.76 -16.16 -26.85
C GLU A 60 -8.62 -16.79 -25.47
N ALA A 61 -9.51 -16.48 -24.52
CA ALA A 61 -9.54 -17.13 -23.22
C ALA A 61 -9.71 -18.65 -23.34
N ARG A 62 -10.58 -19.12 -24.27
CA ARG A 62 -10.74 -20.55 -24.56
C ARG A 62 -9.49 -21.17 -25.17
N ARG A 63 -8.82 -20.47 -26.08
CA ARG A 63 -7.57 -20.92 -26.69
C ARG A 63 -6.47 -21.08 -25.64
N LEU A 64 -6.29 -20.09 -24.76
CA LEU A 64 -5.30 -20.11 -23.68
C LEU A 64 -5.56 -21.24 -22.67
N LEU A 65 -6.82 -21.42 -22.24
CA LEU A 65 -7.20 -22.54 -21.38
C LEU A 65 -6.96 -23.90 -22.05
N ALA A 66 -7.24 -24.03 -23.36
CA ALA A 66 -6.97 -25.25 -24.10
C ALA A 66 -5.46 -25.54 -24.25
N MET A 67 -4.61 -24.51 -24.18
CA MET A 67 -3.16 -24.62 -24.14
C MET A 67 -2.59 -24.86 -22.75
N GLY A 68 -3.43 -24.95 -21.71
CA GLY A 68 -2.99 -25.26 -20.34
C GLY A 68 -2.77 -24.06 -19.43
N ALA A 69 -3.34 -22.90 -19.74
CA ALA A 69 -3.38 -21.78 -18.77
C ALA A 69 -4.09 -22.21 -17.47
N ASP A 70 -3.49 -21.88 -16.33
CA ASP A 70 -4.03 -22.16 -14.99
C ASP A 70 -5.07 -21.10 -14.57
N GLY A 71 -4.96 -19.88 -15.10
CA GLY A 71 -5.88 -18.78 -14.80
C GLY A 71 -5.95 -17.73 -15.90
N ILE A 72 -7.14 -17.11 -16.01
CA ILE A 72 -7.41 -16.00 -16.91
C ILE A 72 -8.00 -14.85 -16.09
N MET A 73 -7.38 -13.68 -16.16
CA MET A 73 -7.89 -12.45 -15.56
C MET A 73 -8.54 -11.58 -16.65
N THR A 74 -9.78 -11.15 -16.40
CA THR A 74 -10.63 -10.44 -17.36
C THR A 74 -11.41 -9.33 -16.66
N GLU A 75 -11.61 -8.21 -17.35
CA GLU A 75 -12.51 -7.12 -16.92
C GLU A 75 -13.95 -7.39 -17.40
N GLN A 76 -14.11 -8.23 -18.42
CA GLN A 76 -15.40 -8.60 -19.02
C GLN A 76 -15.86 -10.00 -18.59
N LEU A 77 -15.92 -10.23 -17.28
CA LEU A 77 -16.30 -11.52 -16.68
C LEU A 77 -17.55 -12.15 -17.31
N ARG A 78 -18.58 -11.34 -17.59
CA ARG A 78 -19.84 -11.82 -18.19
C ARG A 78 -19.65 -12.38 -19.60
N ARG A 79 -18.76 -11.80 -20.40
CA ARG A 79 -18.47 -12.23 -21.78
C ARG A 79 -17.61 -13.49 -21.80
N VAL A 80 -16.61 -13.58 -20.91
CA VAL A 80 -15.75 -14.76 -20.82
C VAL A 80 -16.50 -15.95 -20.21
N ALA A 81 -17.37 -15.74 -19.22
CA ALA A 81 -18.09 -16.82 -18.53
C ALA A 81 -19.28 -17.42 -19.30
N THR A 82 -19.80 -16.75 -20.36
CA THR A 82 -21.00 -17.21 -21.08
C THR A 82 -20.68 -18.18 -22.22
N ARG A 83 -20.58 -19.48 -21.89
CA ARG A 83 -20.99 -20.66 -22.70
C ARG A 83 -20.33 -21.91 -22.11
N GLY A 84 -21.03 -22.57 -21.18
CA GLY A 84 -21.01 -24.02 -20.90
C GLY A 84 -19.70 -24.74 -20.51
N ALA A 85 -18.51 -24.21 -20.78
CA ALA A 85 -17.25 -24.95 -20.68
C ALA A 85 -16.37 -24.52 -19.49
N ILE A 86 -16.47 -23.27 -19.03
CA ILE A 86 -15.51 -22.71 -18.05
C ILE A 86 -15.90 -23.00 -16.58
N VAL A 87 -17.17 -23.33 -16.30
CA VAL A 87 -17.64 -23.63 -14.93
C VAL A 87 -17.02 -24.92 -14.37
N ALA A 88 -16.63 -25.87 -15.22
CA ALA A 88 -16.06 -27.15 -14.78
C ALA A 88 -14.65 -27.02 -14.16
N ALA A 89 -13.86 -26.03 -14.57
CA ALA A 89 -12.54 -25.75 -13.98
C ALA A 89 -12.67 -25.08 -12.60
N MET A 90 -13.66 -24.19 -12.43
CA MET A 90 -13.90 -23.50 -11.15
C MET A 90 -14.47 -24.41 -10.03
N VAL A 91 -15.27 -25.43 -10.37
CA VAL A 91 -15.92 -26.30 -9.36
C VAL A 91 -14.96 -27.37 -8.80
N ARG A 92 -13.82 -27.65 -9.45
CA ARG A 92 -12.90 -28.71 -9.01
C ARG A 92 -12.06 -28.33 -7.77
N LEU A 93 -12.01 -27.05 -7.40
CA LEU A 93 -11.29 -26.55 -6.23
C LEU A 93 -12.10 -26.61 -4.92
N THR A 94 -13.43 -26.81 -4.97
CA THR A 94 -14.30 -26.68 -3.78
C THR A 94 -14.80 -28.00 -3.18
N ARG A 95 -14.40 -29.16 -3.70
CA ARG A 95 -14.76 -30.47 -3.11
C ARG A 95 -13.55 -31.37 -2.88
N ARG A 96 -12.75 -31.07 -1.84
CA ARG A 96 -12.04 -32.12 -1.08
C ARG A 96 -12.77 -32.33 0.25
N ARG A 97 -13.32 -33.53 0.41
CA ARG A 97 -14.08 -34.00 1.57
C ARG A 97 -13.18 -34.07 2.81
N PHE A 98 -13.62 -33.44 3.90
CA PHE A 98 -13.17 -33.79 5.25
C PHE A 98 -13.65 -35.21 5.57
N THR A 99 -12.71 -36.10 5.88
CA THR A 99 -13.01 -37.40 6.50
C THR A 99 -12.69 -37.25 7.98
N VAL A 100 -13.72 -37.24 8.82
CA VAL A 100 -13.59 -37.30 10.29
C VAL A 100 -13.32 -38.76 10.64
N GLY A 101 -12.08 -39.07 11.01
CA GLY A 101 -11.71 -40.37 11.55
C GLY A 101 -12.06 -40.44 13.04
N ALA A 102 -13.05 -41.25 13.38
CA ALA A 102 -13.38 -41.63 14.74
C ALA A 102 -12.29 -42.60 15.27
N VAL A 103 -11.71 -42.28 16.43
CA VAL A 103 -10.79 -43.16 17.15
C VAL A 103 -11.62 -44.18 17.94
N ALA A 104 -11.56 -45.44 17.53
CA ALA A 104 -12.07 -46.57 18.29
C ALA A 104 -10.99 -47.07 19.26
N MET A 105 -11.33 -47.09 20.54
CA MET A 105 -10.56 -47.79 21.57
C MET A 105 -10.76 -49.30 21.43
N ALA A 106 -9.65 -50.04 21.38
CA ALA A 106 -9.64 -51.49 21.54
C ALA A 106 -8.63 -51.88 22.61
N SER A 107 -9.17 -52.32 23.74
CA SER A 107 -8.50 -53.10 24.78
C SER A 107 -8.25 -54.54 24.31
N GLY A 108 -7.08 -55.10 24.61
CA GLY A 108 -6.76 -56.51 24.37
C GLY A 108 -5.42 -56.90 25.02
N ALA A 109 -5.46 -57.94 25.85
CA ALA A 109 -4.45 -58.31 26.82
C ALA A 109 -3.51 -59.45 26.37
N CYS A 110 -2.42 -59.62 27.13
CA CYS A 110 -1.65 -60.84 27.44
C CYS A 110 -0.88 -61.60 26.33
N GLY A 111 0.44 -61.71 26.56
CA GLY A 111 1.10 -63.01 26.68
C GLY A 111 2.17 -63.34 25.63
N GLY A 112 3.35 -63.79 26.11
CA GLY A 112 4.24 -64.65 25.33
C GLY A 112 5.73 -64.32 25.44
N ALA A 113 6.38 -64.83 26.49
CA ALA A 113 7.83 -64.97 26.54
C ALA A 113 8.29 -66.01 25.50
N ARG A 114 9.34 -65.68 24.73
CA ARG A 114 10.18 -66.67 24.05
C ARG A 114 11.64 -66.34 24.30
N ALA A 115 12.32 -67.35 24.81
CA ALA A 115 13.77 -67.43 24.96
C ALA A 115 14.41 -67.85 23.64
N GLY A 116 15.65 -67.39 23.43
CA GLY A 116 16.62 -68.04 22.56
C GLY A 116 16.91 -67.29 21.26
N GLU A 117 18.00 -66.52 21.24
CA GLU A 117 19.16 -66.76 20.37
C GLU A 117 20.32 -65.82 20.76
N PRO A 118 21.59 -66.30 20.75
CA PRO A 118 22.75 -65.48 21.07
C PRO A 118 23.08 -64.57 19.88
N TRP A 119 22.82 -63.28 20.03
CA TRP A 119 23.27 -62.26 19.10
C TRP A 119 24.79 -62.08 19.25
N SER A 120 25.51 -62.27 18.16
CA SER A 120 26.91 -61.89 18.02
C SER A 120 27.09 -60.41 18.38
N GLU A 121 27.98 -60.13 19.33
CA GLU A 121 28.40 -58.77 19.68
C GLU A 121 29.14 -58.15 18.49
N GLU A 122 28.39 -57.47 17.60
CA GLU A 122 28.98 -56.37 16.85
C GLU A 122 29.34 -55.25 17.85
N PRO A 123 30.52 -54.63 17.72
CA PRO A 123 30.89 -53.50 18.56
C PRO A 123 29.80 -52.42 18.45
N PRO A 124 29.40 -51.79 19.57
CA PRO A 124 28.35 -50.79 19.55
C PRO A 124 28.69 -49.73 18.50
N PRO A 125 27.73 -49.29 17.67
CA PRO A 125 27.95 -48.17 16.79
C PRO A 125 28.47 -47.02 17.64
N SER A 126 29.62 -46.47 17.24
CA SER A 126 30.22 -45.29 17.84
C SER A 126 29.11 -44.30 18.18
N ARG A 127 29.01 -43.99 19.49
CA ARG A 127 28.07 -43.02 20.07
C ARG A 127 27.98 -41.85 19.09
N VAL A 128 26.87 -41.73 18.38
CA VAL A 128 26.57 -40.52 17.62
C VAL A 128 26.57 -39.45 18.67
N ASP A 129 27.58 -38.57 18.63
CA ASP A 129 27.62 -37.37 19.46
C ASP A 129 26.23 -36.76 19.31
N PRO A 130 25.42 -36.63 20.39
CA PRO A 130 24.07 -36.13 20.27
C PRO A 130 24.20 -34.76 19.62
N GLY A 131 23.91 -34.74 18.32
CA GLY A 131 24.29 -33.67 17.43
C GLY A 131 23.78 -32.40 18.06
N PHE A 132 24.71 -31.48 18.29
CA PHE A 132 24.51 -30.17 18.90
C PHE A 132 23.11 -29.68 18.57
N MET A 133 22.15 -29.93 19.47
CA MET A 133 20.82 -29.37 19.30
C MET A 133 21.07 -27.88 19.40
N PRO A 134 20.84 -27.11 18.31
CA PRO A 134 21.04 -25.67 18.39
C PRO A 134 20.26 -25.21 19.61
N ALA A 135 20.95 -24.48 20.50
CA ALA A 135 20.34 -23.98 21.72
C ALA A 135 18.99 -23.36 21.34
N PRO A 136 17.92 -23.61 22.12
CA PRO A 136 16.62 -23.01 21.83
C PRO A 136 16.85 -21.51 21.59
N PRO A 137 16.24 -20.94 20.54
CA PRO A 137 16.44 -19.53 20.22
C PRO A 137 16.22 -18.72 21.49
N ALA A 138 17.10 -17.74 21.74
CA ALA A 138 16.99 -16.87 22.88
C ALA A 138 15.54 -16.36 22.99
N PRO A 139 15.01 -16.22 24.21
CA PRO A 139 13.64 -15.75 24.40
C PRO A 139 13.44 -14.44 23.64
N PRO A 140 12.23 -14.18 23.11
CA PRO A 140 11.96 -12.97 22.35
C PRO A 140 12.43 -11.76 23.14
N SER A 141 13.20 -10.89 22.47
CA SER A 141 13.56 -9.59 23.01
C SER A 141 12.28 -8.89 23.51
N PRO A 142 12.35 -8.14 24.63
CA PRO A 142 11.21 -7.38 25.10
C PRO A 142 10.67 -6.48 23.99
N ASP A 143 9.35 -6.25 23.99
CA ASP A 143 8.67 -5.40 23.01
C ASP A 143 9.43 -4.07 22.84
N PRO A 144 10.02 -3.80 21.65
CA PRO A 144 10.79 -2.58 21.45
C PRO A 144 9.80 -1.43 21.50
N ARG A 145 9.80 -0.63 22.57
CA ARG A 145 8.90 0.51 22.73
C ARG A 145 9.11 1.49 21.56
N LEU A 146 8.31 1.34 20.52
CA LEU A 146 8.41 2.17 19.32
C LEU A 146 8.04 3.61 19.67
N ALA A 147 8.90 4.54 19.25
CA ALA A 147 8.72 5.98 19.45
C ALA A 147 7.91 6.62 18.33
N PHE A 148 7.42 5.82 17.36
CA PHE A 148 6.52 6.30 16.31
C PHE A 148 5.35 7.08 16.92
N ALA A 149 5.10 8.25 16.36
CA ALA A 149 3.97 9.08 16.72
C ALA A 149 2.73 8.60 15.93
N PRO A 150 1.80 7.86 16.55
CA PRO A 150 0.56 7.50 15.88
C PRO A 150 -0.26 8.77 15.61
N VAL A 151 -0.92 8.83 14.46
CA VAL A 151 -1.86 9.91 14.15
C VAL A 151 -3.26 9.39 14.41
N ALA A 152 -3.77 9.52 15.64
CA ALA A 152 -5.16 9.14 15.87
C ALA A 152 -6.11 10.03 15.05
N ARG A 153 -7.26 9.48 14.66
CA ARG A 153 -8.32 10.08 13.84
C ARG A 153 -8.76 11.43 14.38
N ASP A 154 -8.72 11.58 15.71
CA ASP A 154 -9.08 12.81 16.43
C ASP A 154 -7.91 13.50 17.12
N ALA A 155 -6.66 13.06 16.88
CA ALA A 155 -5.47 13.72 17.40
C ALA A 155 -5.17 15.05 16.70
N ALA A 156 -4.39 15.89 17.36
CA ALA A 156 -3.84 17.09 16.76
C ALA A 156 -3.14 16.75 15.42
N PRO A 157 -3.36 17.55 14.36
CA PRO A 157 -2.63 17.39 13.10
C PRO A 157 -1.12 17.48 13.33
N PRO A 158 -0.30 16.62 12.70
CA PRO A 158 1.14 16.76 12.82
C PRO A 158 1.58 18.04 12.11
N ARG A 159 2.44 18.81 12.77
CA ARG A 159 3.07 19.99 12.18
C ARG A 159 4.34 19.65 11.39
N SER A 160 5.03 18.61 11.82
CA SER A 160 6.16 18.02 11.11
C SER A 160 5.64 17.00 10.10
N ILE A 161 5.71 17.36 8.83
CA ILE A 161 5.20 16.60 7.69
C ILE A 161 6.38 16.17 6.81
N TRP A 162 6.34 14.95 6.32
CA TRP A 162 7.37 14.35 5.48
C TRP A 162 6.79 14.06 4.10
N SER A 163 7.50 14.47 3.05
CA SER A 163 7.09 14.25 1.66
C SER A 163 8.24 13.66 0.87
N TRP A 164 7.98 12.58 0.15
CA TRP A 164 8.91 12.03 -0.83
C TRP A 164 8.79 12.82 -2.14
N THR A 165 9.90 12.97 -2.86
CA THR A 165 9.95 13.67 -4.15
C THR A 165 11.05 13.09 -5.04
N THR A 166 11.02 13.42 -6.34
CA THR A 166 12.06 13.01 -7.28
C THR A 166 13.28 13.93 -7.22
N ALA A 167 14.43 13.48 -7.72
CA ALA A 167 15.64 14.29 -7.77
C ALA A 167 15.47 15.57 -8.60
N GLU A 168 14.70 15.50 -9.70
CA GLU A 168 14.40 16.66 -10.53
C GLU A 168 13.56 17.67 -9.76
N GLN A 169 12.52 17.22 -9.07
CA GLN A 169 11.67 18.09 -8.26
C GLN A 169 12.43 18.70 -7.07
N ALA A 170 13.29 17.93 -6.42
CA ALA A 170 14.16 18.45 -5.36
C ALA A 170 15.07 19.57 -5.90
N THR A 171 15.63 19.38 -7.10
CA THR A 171 16.44 20.40 -7.78
C THR A 171 15.63 21.65 -8.10
N GLU A 172 14.41 21.51 -8.62
CA GLU A 172 13.47 22.63 -8.87
C GLU A 172 13.19 23.42 -7.59
N ILE A 173 12.81 22.72 -6.51
CA ILE A 173 12.51 23.34 -5.20
C ILE A 173 13.71 24.14 -4.68
N ARG A 174 14.91 23.57 -4.77
CA ARG A 174 16.13 24.22 -4.28
C ARG A 174 16.54 25.43 -5.12
N ARG A 175 16.32 25.38 -6.43
CA ARG A 175 16.62 26.48 -7.35
C ARG A 175 15.65 27.64 -7.16
N ASP A 176 14.36 27.33 -7.07
CA ASP A 176 13.29 28.34 -7.09
C ASP A 176 12.89 28.81 -5.70
N GLU A 177 13.31 28.08 -4.66
CA GLU A 177 12.90 28.27 -3.27
C GLU A 177 11.38 28.22 -3.08
N VAL A 178 10.68 27.50 -3.96
CA VAL A 178 9.22 27.33 -3.93
C VAL A 178 8.89 25.86 -3.73
N LEU A 179 8.14 25.54 -2.69
CA LEU A 179 7.77 24.16 -2.40
C LEU A 179 6.69 23.65 -3.36
N PHE A 180 5.69 24.46 -3.70
CA PHE A 180 4.51 24.01 -4.46
C PHE A 180 4.55 24.45 -5.92
N THR A 181 5.17 23.63 -6.77
CA THR A 181 5.36 23.97 -8.20
C THR A 181 4.30 23.39 -9.13
N ARG A 182 3.51 22.40 -8.69
CA ARG A 182 2.59 21.63 -9.55
C ARG A 182 1.18 21.54 -8.96
N GLU A 183 0.18 21.58 -9.83
CA GLU A 183 -1.24 21.41 -9.46
C GLU A 183 -1.68 19.95 -9.54
N SER A 184 -1.04 19.16 -10.40
CA SER A 184 -1.35 17.75 -10.63
C SER A 184 -0.11 16.96 -11.03
N SER A 185 -0.17 15.66 -10.79
CA SER A 185 0.72 14.68 -11.41
C SER A 185 0.31 14.48 -12.87
N PRO A 186 1.26 14.47 -13.82
CA PRO A 186 0.97 14.13 -15.21
C PRO A 186 0.34 12.73 -15.40
N THR A 187 0.61 11.81 -14.47
CA THR A 187 0.15 10.41 -14.57
C THR A 187 -1.03 10.12 -13.65
N LEU A 188 -1.15 10.80 -12.50
CA LEU A 188 -2.14 10.50 -11.47
C LEU A 188 -3.20 11.61 -11.28
N GLY A 189 -3.08 12.73 -11.99
CA GLY A 189 -3.97 13.88 -11.80
C GLY A 189 -3.75 14.57 -10.45
N ARG A 190 -4.80 15.17 -9.90
CA ARG A 190 -4.75 15.87 -8.59
C ARG A 190 -4.77 14.90 -7.40
N GLY A 191 -5.13 13.64 -7.62
CA GLY A 191 -5.28 12.61 -6.59
C GLY A 191 -6.71 12.52 -6.03
N HIS A 192 -6.99 11.39 -5.39
CA HIS A 192 -8.35 11.00 -4.98
C HIS A 192 -9.02 11.98 -4.01
N LEU A 193 -8.25 12.66 -3.15
CA LEU A 193 -8.78 13.73 -2.29
C LEU A 193 -9.57 14.77 -3.09
N PHE A 194 -9.04 15.20 -4.24
CA PHE A 194 -9.70 16.21 -5.05
C PHE A 194 -10.91 15.67 -5.79
N ASP A 195 -10.91 14.40 -6.20
CA ASP A 195 -12.13 13.75 -6.72
C ASP A 195 -13.27 13.80 -5.68
N VAL A 196 -12.95 13.56 -4.41
CA VAL A 196 -13.90 13.62 -3.29
C VAL A 196 -14.37 15.05 -3.04
N LEU A 197 -13.45 16.02 -3.06
CA LEU A 197 -13.80 17.43 -2.87
C LEU A 197 -14.67 17.96 -4.02
N ASP A 198 -14.33 17.62 -5.27
CA ASP A 198 -15.07 18.05 -6.46
C ASP A 198 -16.48 17.45 -6.46
N ALA A 199 -16.63 16.17 -6.11
CA ALA A 199 -17.94 15.53 -5.97
C ALA A 199 -18.80 16.22 -4.91
N ARG A 200 -18.24 16.52 -3.73
CA ARG A 200 -18.96 17.23 -2.65
C ARG A 200 -19.29 18.67 -3.00
N ALA A 201 -18.40 19.34 -3.73
CA ALA A 201 -18.64 20.69 -4.21
C ALA A 201 -19.81 20.71 -5.22
N ALA A 202 -19.89 19.71 -6.10
CA ALA A 202 -21.03 19.52 -7.01
C ALA A 202 -22.35 19.25 -6.25
N ASP A 203 -22.28 18.57 -5.11
CA ASP A 203 -23.41 18.38 -4.18
C ASP A 203 -23.75 19.63 -3.34
N GLY A 204 -23.00 20.72 -3.50
CA GLY A 204 -23.26 22.00 -2.86
C GLY A 204 -22.55 22.22 -1.52
N ASP A 205 -21.53 21.43 -1.15
CA ASP A 205 -20.73 21.69 0.04
C ASP A 205 -19.76 22.89 -0.19
N PRO A 206 -19.96 24.02 0.51
CA PRO A 206 -19.13 25.21 0.29
C PRO A 206 -17.68 25.06 0.80
N ALA A 207 -17.44 24.20 1.79
CA ALA A 207 -16.09 23.95 2.28
C ALA A 207 -15.31 23.09 1.27
N ALA A 208 -15.96 22.11 0.67
CA ALA A 208 -15.37 21.29 -0.38
C ALA A 208 -15.00 22.16 -1.60
N ALA A 209 -15.93 23.01 -2.05
CA ALA A 209 -15.67 23.95 -3.14
C ALA A 209 -14.49 24.89 -2.85
N ARG A 210 -14.39 25.39 -1.60
CA ARG A 210 -13.28 26.25 -1.18
C ARG A 210 -11.94 25.50 -1.15
N LEU A 211 -11.92 24.28 -0.61
CA LEU A 211 -10.71 23.44 -0.52
C LEU A 211 -10.23 22.93 -1.88
N ALA A 212 -11.13 22.72 -2.85
CA ALA A 212 -10.78 22.35 -4.22
C ALA A 212 -10.29 23.54 -5.06
N GLY A 213 -10.46 24.77 -4.56
CA GLY A 213 -10.20 26.03 -5.25
C GLY A 213 -8.73 26.35 -5.50
N VAL A 214 -8.50 27.55 -6.07
CA VAL A 214 -7.19 28.00 -6.55
C VAL A 214 -6.15 28.17 -5.44
N GLU A 215 -6.59 28.49 -4.22
CA GLU A 215 -5.71 28.71 -3.07
C GLU A 215 -4.98 27.44 -2.61
N LEU A 216 -5.57 26.26 -2.87
CA LEU A 216 -4.98 24.96 -2.60
C LEU A 216 -4.83 24.14 -3.89
N ALA A 217 -4.74 24.82 -5.05
CA ALA A 217 -4.56 24.12 -6.32
C ALA A 217 -3.18 23.48 -6.43
N LYS A 218 -2.16 24.14 -5.89
CA LYS A 218 -0.77 23.64 -5.83
C LYS A 218 -0.46 23.13 -4.44
N GLY A 219 0.17 21.98 -4.37
CA GLY A 219 0.49 21.37 -3.09
C GLY A 219 1.16 20.02 -3.24
N ARG A 220 1.36 19.35 -2.11
CA ARG A 220 1.96 18.02 -2.03
C ARG A 220 1.28 17.18 -0.98
N PHE A 221 1.27 15.87 -1.20
CA PHE A 221 0.91 14.90 -0.19
C PHE A 221 2.13 14.61 0.69
N GLY A 222 1.88 14.48 1.98
CA GLY A 222 2.87 14.17 3.00
C GLY A 222 2.28 13.38 4.16
N TRP A 223 3.15 12.96 5.07
CA TRP A 223 2.82 12.02 6.13
C TRP A 223 3.56 12.36 7.43
N SER A 224 3.10 11.79 8.55
CA SER A 224 3.72 12.01 9.86
C SER A 224 5.07 11.31 10.04
N ASN A 225 5.36 10.29 9.23
CA ASN A 225 6.60 9.52 9.26
C ASN A 225 7.11 9.25 7.85
N PRO A 226 8.43 9.37 7.58
CA PRO A 226 9.03 9.07 6.27
C PRO A 226 8.73 7.65 5.77
N TRP A 227 8.80 6.68 6.66
CA TRP A 227 8.70 5.26 6.31
C TRP A 227 7.29 4.79 5.97
N ALA A 228 6.26 5.57 6.32
CA ALA A 228 4.86 5.18 6.16
C ALA A 228 4.44 5.04 4.68
N THR A 229 5.22 5.61 3.75
CA THR A 229 4.90 5.67 2.31
C THR A 229 6.07 5.40 1.38
N VAL A 230 7.25 5.04 1.91
CA VAL A 230 8.48 4.84 1.11
C VAL A 230 8.34 3.77 0.01
N ARG A 231 7.33 2.88 0.11
CA ARG A 231 7.06 1.80 -0.84
C ARG A 231 5.87 2.07 -1.78
N GLY A 232 5.31 3.28 -1.80
CA GLY A 232 4.07 3.58 -2.53
C GLY A 232 2.83 2.97 -1.86
N ALA A 233 1.63 3.30 -2.32
CA ALA A 233 0.40 2.66 -1.85
C ALA A 233 0.19 1.30 -2.55
N THR A 234 0.55 1.25 -3.84
CA THR A 234 0.38 0.09 -4.72
C THR A 234 1.70 -0.43 -5.29
N PRO A 235 1.80 -1.72 -5.67
CA PRO A 235 3.02 -2.26 -6.27
C PRO A 235 3.44 -1.49 -7.53
N GLY A 236 4.67 -0.95 -7.53
CA GLY A 236 5.23 -0.20 -8.65
C GLY A 236 5.03 1.31 -8.57
N GLU A 237 4.18 1.79 -7.66
CA GLU A 237 4.07 3.21 -7.34
C GLU A 237 5.33 3.70 -6.61
N THR A 238 5.81 4.87 -7.00
CA THR A 238 6.98 5.50 -6.37
C THR A 238 6.79 7.01 -6.33
N TYR A 239 7.23 7.61 -5.22
CA TYR A 239 7.22 9.06 -5.01
C TYR A 239 8.62 9.67 -5.15
N GLY A 240 9.61 8.87 -5.55
CA GLY A 240 11.03 9.23 -5.57
C GLY A 240 11.78 8.83 -4.29
N LEU A 241 13.05 9.22 -4.21
CA LEU A 241 13.96 8.86 -3.11
C LEU A 241 14.48 10.07 -2.34
N GLU A 242 14.11 11.28 -2.75
CA GLU A 242 14.47 12.50 -2.03
C GLU A 242 13.41 12.77 -0.97
N LEU A 243 13.85 13.08 0.25
CA LEU A 243 12.96 13.33 1.38
C LEU A 243 12.97 14.80 1.76
N LEU A 244 11.78 15.39 1.79
CA LEU A 244 11.52 16.73 2.30
C LEU A 244 10.97 16.65 3.71
N HIS A 245 11.41 17.59 4.55
CA HIS A 245 10.79 17.87 5.84
C HIS A 245 10.10 19.23 5.79
N ILE A 246 8.81 19.26 6.08
CA ILE A 246 7.95 20.44 6.04
C ILE A 246 7.46 20.67 7.46
N GLU A 247 7.69 21.86 7.99
CA GLU A 247 7.19 22.26 9.31
C GLU A 247 6.11 23.33 9.13
N MET A 248 4.92 23.07 9.66
CA MET A 248 3.79 24.00 9.63
C MET A 248 3.90 25.01 10.77
N ARG A 249 3.39 26.23 10.57
CA ARG A 249 3.30 27.24 11.64
C ARG A 249 2.40 26.77 12.80
N PRO A 250 2.64 27.25 14.03
CA PRO A 250 1.80 26.92 15.19
C PRO A 250 0.36 27.42 15.07
N ASP A 251 0.10 28.48 14.33
CA ASP A 251 -1.23 29.09 14.18
C ASP A 251 -2.03 28.54 13.01
N THR A 252 -1.52 27.52 12.31
CA THR A 252 -2.13 26.87 11.16
C THR A 252 -3.37 26.06 11.54
N TRP A 253 -4.39 26.15 10.68
CA TRP A 253 -5.57 25.30 10.71
C TRP A 253 -5.49 24.20 9.65
N PHE A 254 -6.18 23.10 9.89
CA PHE A 254 -6.30 21.99 8.96
C PHE A 254 -7.75 21.64 8.74
N ALA A 255 -8.11 21.39 7.49
CA ALA A 255 -9.35 20.71 7.17
C ALA A 255 -9.21 19.21 7.43
N ARG A 256 -10.30 18.56 7.81
CA ARG A 256 -10.41 17.11 7.93
C ARG A 256 -11.46 16.62 6.97
N VAL A 257 -11.03 15.78 6.03
CA VAL A 257 -11.87 15.26 4.97
C VAL A 257 -11.81 13.73 5.06
N ARG A 258 -12.99 13.11 5.16
CA ARG A 258 -13.16 11.66 5.19
C ARG A 258 -13.98 11.22 4.02
N THR A 259 -13.84 10.02 3.48
CA THR A 259 -14.68 9.58 2.36
C THR A 259 -16.09 9.18 2.74
N SER A 260 -16.33 8.83 4.01
CA SER A 260 -17.62 8.44 4.60
C SER A 260 -18.76 9.50 4.58
N HIS A 261 -18.72 10.50 3.69
CA HIS A 261 -19.71 11.60 3.57
C HIS A 261 -19.95 12.42 4.85
N GLU A 262 -19.12 12.27 5.88
CA GLU A 262 -19.12 13.15 7.05
C GLU A 262 -18.83 14.61 6.63
N ALA A 263 -19.42 15.57 7.35
CA ALA A 263 -19.17 16.98 7.11
C ALA A 263 -17.68 17.32 7.29
N ILE A 264 -17.15 18.18 6.41
CA ILE A 264 -15.76 18.64 6.51
C ILE A 264 -15.60 19.45 7.80
N ALA A 265 -14.71 18.98 8.67
CA ALA A 265 -14.38 19.65 9.93
C ALA A 265 -13.09 20.45 9.79
N PHE A 266 -12.91 21.46 10.63
CA PHE A 266 -11.68 22.23 10.73
C PHE A 266 -11.14 22.14 12.15
N VAL A 267 -9.82 22.04 12.26
CA VAL A 267 -9.12 21.99 13.55
C VAL A 267 -7.89 22.88 13.53
N ASP A 268 -7.49 23.38 14.70
CA ASP A 268 -6.21 24.05 14.88
C ASP A 268 -5.05 23.05 15.04
N SER A 269 -3.83 23.56 15.16
CA SER A 269 -2.62 22.75 15.34
C SER A 269 -2.56 21.99 16.68
N ALA A 270 -3.39 22.36 17.65
CA ALA A 270 -3.54 21.66 18.92
C ALA A 270 -4.68 20.62 18.86
N GLY A 271 -5.40 20.52 17.73
CA GLY A 271 -6.51 19.60 17.53
C GLY A 271 -7.85 20.12 18.05
N ASN A 272 -7.94 21.37 18.49
CA ASN A 272 -9.21 21.95 18.89
C ASN A 272 -10.07 22.22 17.65
N ALA A 273 -11.38 21.99 17.76
CA ALA A 273 -12.31 22.31 16.69
C ALA A 273 -12.32 23.81 16.39
N VAL A 274 -12.29 24.15 15.11
CA VAL A 274 -12.49 25.51 14.59
C VAL A 274 -13.88 25.57 13.97
N ASP A 275 -14.62 26.64 14.27
CA ASP A 275 -15.91 26.86 13.64
C ASP A 275 -15.78 26.88 12.11
N ARG A 276 -16.70 26.19 11.43
CA ARG A 276 -16.65 26.05 9.97
C ARG A 276 -16.79 27.38 9.25
N GLY A 277 -17.66 28.28 9.73
CA GLY A 277 -17.82 29.61 9.14
C GLY A 277 -16.54 30.42 9.29
N ALA A 278 -15.98 30.46 10.50
CA ALA A 278 -14.71 31.13 10.78
C ALA A 278 -13.54 30.58 9.93
N ALA A 279 -13.50 29.26 9.71
CA ALA A 279 -12.48 28.65 8.85
C ALA A 279 -12.59 29.07 7.38
N LEU A 280 -13.82 29.28 6.88
CA LEU A 280 -14.06 29.75 5.52
C LEU A 280 -13.81 31.25 5.38
N ASP A 281 -14.16 32.04 6.39
CA ASP A 281 -13.94 33.49 6.44
C ASP A 281 -12.45 33.85 6.61
N SER A 282 -11.69 33.00 7.29
CA SER A 282 -10.23 33.13 7.49
C SER A 282 -9.45 32.00 6.83
N PHE A 283 -9.81 31.69 5.58
CA PHE A 283 -9.24 30.55 4.84
C PHE A 283 -7.72 30.65 4.65
N GLU A 284 -7.14 31.85 4.71
CA GLU A 284 -5.69 32.06 4.70
C GLU A 284 -4.96 31.38 5.87
N ARG A 285 -5.68 31.01 6.94
CA ARG A 285 -5.14 30.22 8.06
C ARG A 285 -5.10 28.72 7.80
N VAL A 286 -5.84 28.22 6.79
CA VAL A 286 -5.88 26.80 6.44
C VAL A 286 -4.60 26.43 5.67
N GLY A 287 -3.75 25.61 6.28
CA GLY A 287 -2.46 25.19 5.74
C GLY A 287 -2.53 23.92 4.90
N GLY A 288 -3.46 23.04 5.23
CA GLY A 288 -3.56 21.71 4.63
C GLY A 288 -4.82 20.95 5.00
N ILE A 289 -4.90 19.72 4.51
CA ILE A 289 -6.04 18.82 4.61
C ILE A 289 -5.54 17.48 5.13
N LEU A 290 -6.09 17.03 6.25
CA LEU A 290 -5.97 15.65 6.71
C LEU A 290 -7.04 14.85 5.99
N PHE A 291 -6.61 14.00 5.07
CA PHE A 291 -7.49 13.15 4.28
C PHE A 291 -7.46 11.73 4.81
N GLU A 292 -8.64 11.16 5.07
CA GLU A 292 -8.81 9.76 5.47
C GLU A 292 -9.74 9.09 4.45
N HIS A 293 -9.20 8.17 3.65
CA HIS A 293 -10.02 7.29 2.85
C HIS A 293 -10.50 6.11 3.71
N ASP A 294 -11.56 6.37 4.45
CA ASP A 294 -12.32 5.38 5.20
C ASP A 294 -13.49 4.88 4.34
N VAL A 295 -13.24 3.90 3.46
CA VAL A 295 -14.37 3.16 2.88
C VAL A 295 -15.23 2.66 4.04
N GLU A 296 -16.46 3.18 4.11
CA GLU A 296 -17.37 2.98 5.23
C GLU A 296 -17.39 1.49 5.55
N TYR A 297 -16.85 1.16 6.73
CA TYR A 297 -16.54 -0.19 7.12
C TYR A 297 -17.86 -0.96 7.26
N THR A 298 -18.36 -1.54 6.18
CA THR A 298 -19.60 -2.34 6.15
C THR A 298 -19.43 -3.71 6.84
N GLY A 299 -18.36 -3.89 7.62
CA GLY A 299 -18.13 -5.07 8.45
C GLY A 299 -17.44 -6.25 7.74
N ALA A 300 -17.19 -6.17 6.43
CA ALA A 300 -16.48 -7.21 5.69
C ALA A 300 -15.01 -6.83 5.47
N CYS A 301 -14.12 -7.39 6.28
CA CYS A 301 -12.69 -7.42 6.01
C CYS A 301 -12.42 -8.31 4.79
N ALA A 302 -12.56 -7.76 3.59
CA ALA A 302 -12.16 -8.45 2.38
C ALA A 302 -10.64 -8.36 2.22
N THR A 303 -10.00 -9.51 2.04
CA THR A 303 -8.61 -9.59 1.61
C THR A 303 -8.40 -8.81 0.32
N THR A 304 -7.28 -8.11 0.27
CA THR A 304 -6.68 -7.56 -0.95
C THR A 304 -6.94 -8.50 -2.14
N GLY A 305 -7.77 -8.06 -3.09
CA GLY A 305 -7.77 -8.63 -4.44
C GLY A 305 -9.05 -9.21 -5.04
N SER A 306 -10.24 -9.19 -4.42
CA SER A 306 -11.41 -9.80 -5.10
C SER A 306 -12.79 -9.14 -4.97
N GLY A 307 -12.93 -8.00 -4.31
CA GLY A 307 -14.24 -7.35 -4.31
C GLY A 307 -14.24 -5.93 -3.78
N GLY A 308 -13.96 -4.95 -4.66
CA GLY A 308 -14.45 -3.57 -4.60
C GLY A 308 -14.18 -2.70 -3.35
N GLY A 309 -13.65 -3.25 -2.26
CA GLY A 309 -13.25 -2.51 -1.07
C GLY A 309 -11.99 -1.72 -1.38
N GLY A 310 -12.12 -0.41 -1.52
CA GLY A 310 -11.00 0.51 -1.76
C GLY A 310 -9.90 0.38 -0.71
N LEU A 311 -8.69 0.82 -1.08
CA LEU A 311 -7.54 0.87 -0.16
C LEU A 311 -7.88 1.79 1.02
N ILE A 312 -7.67 1.36 2.25
CA ILE A 312 -7.83 2.26 3.41
C ILE A 312 -6.50 3.00 3.61
N TYR A 313 -6.55 4.33 3.59
CA TYR A 313 -5.35 5.14 3.73
C TYR A 313 -5.64 6.52 4.32
N ARG A 314 -4.56 7.19 4.75
CA ARG A 314 -4.60 8.57 5.22
C ARG A 314 -3.38 9.34 4.76
N GLU A 315 -3.59 10.60 4.43
CA GLU A 315 -2.58 11.48 3.88
C GLU A 315 -2.79 12.90 4.39
N ILE A 316 -1.75 13.71 4.28
CA ILE A 316 -1.82 15.14 4.58
C ILE A 316 -1.50 15.88 3.30
N TYR A 317 -2.50 16.57 2.74
CA TYR A 317 -2.25 17.49 1.66
C TYR A 317 -1.84 18.85 2.22
N VAL A 318 -0.71 19.39 1.80
CA VAL A 318 -0.24 20.73 2.15
C VAL A 318 -0.23 21.59 0.90
N GLY A 319 -0.90 22.74 0.95
CA GLY A 319 -1.06 23.59 -0.25
C GLY A 319 -0.98 25.09 -0.03
N ASN A 320 -0.91 25.57 1.22
CA ASN A 320 -0.80 27.00 1.51
C ASN A 320 0.60 27.32 2.06
N GLU A 321 1.47 27.84 1.19
CA GLU A 321 2.90 28.08 1.48
C GLU A 321 3.11 29.13 2.58
N ALA A 322 2.21 30.11 2.69
CA ALA A 322 2.24 31.12 3.74
C ALA A 322 1.97 30.54 5.16
N ARG A 323 1.54 29.27 5.25
CA ARG A 323 1.35 28.55 6.52
C ARG A 323 2.51 27.61 6.88
N LEU A 324 3.58 27.60 6.09
CA LEU A 324 4.81 26.90 6.43
C LEU A 324 5.63 27.76 7.38
N ALA A 325 6.25 27.12 8.36
CA ALA A 325 7.31 27.71 9.16
C ALA A 325 8.64 27.55 8.43
N THR A 326 8.92 26.32 7.96
CA THR A 326 10.10 26.00 7.16
C THR A 326 9.83 24.79 6.28
N PHE A 327 10.58 24.63 5.20
CA PHE A 327 10.81 23.33 4.59
C PHE A 327 12.31 23.12 4.34
N SER A 328 12.75 21.86 4.41
CA SER A 328 14.16 21.51 4.31
C SER A 328 14.38 20.23 3.51
N HIS A 329 15.59 20.11 2.96
CA HIS A 329 16.03 19.00 2.12
C HIS A 329 17.51 18.71 2.40
N ARG A 330 17.88 17.42 2.43
CA ARG A 330 19.26 16.94 2.65
C ARG A 330 19.98 17.50 3.88
N THR A 331 19.25 17.84 4.94
CA THR A 331 19.86 18.32 6.18
C THR A 331 20.35 17.14 7.04
N ALA A 332 21.31 17.40 7.92
CA ALA A 332 21.77 16.42 8.90
C ALA A 332 20.62 15.94 9.82
N ALA A 333 19.64 16.79 10.09
CA ALA A 333 18.45 16.43 10.87
C ALA A 333 17.56 15.40 10.14
N ILE A 334 17.38 15.53 8.83
CA ILE A 334 16.67 14.55 8.01
C ILE A 334 17.41 13.21 8.01
N LEU A 335 18.74 13.23 7.84
CA LEU A 335 19.55 12.01 7.89
C LEU A 335 19.46 11.32 9.25
N ALA A 336 19.65 12.07 10.35
CA ALA A 336 19.54 11.52 11.70
C ALA A 336 18.15 10.94 11.98
N ARG A 337 17.09 11.58 11.46
CA ARG A 337 15.72 11.04 11.54
C ARG A 337 15.59 9.71 10.79
N LEU A 338 16.09 9.61 9.57
CA LEU A 338 16.07 8.37 8.78
C LEU A 338 16.85 7.24 9.46
N GLU A 339 18.03 7.54 10.02
CA GLU A 339 18.82 6.57 10.78
C GLU A 339 18.07 6.07 12.03
N GLY A 340 17.40 6.97 12.74
CA GLY A 340 16.52 6.62 13.86
C GLY A 340 15.37 5.70 13.45
N ASP A 341 14.64 6.07 12.39
CA ASP A 341 13.54 5.24 11.85
C ASP A 341 14.05 3.86 11.40
N ILE A 342 15.22 3.78 10.74
CA ILE A 342 15.86 2.52 10.33
C ILE A 342 16.19 1.64 11.54
N ALA A 343 16.75 2.23 12.61
CA ALA A 343 17.11 1.50 13.81
C ALA A 343 15.85 0.95 14.52
N GLU A 344 14.81 1.77 14.70
CA GLU A 344 13.55 1.37 15.32
C GLU A 344 12.83 0.28 14.52
N LEU A 345 12.72 0.44 13.19
CA LEU A 345 12.10 -0.56 12.32
C LEU A 345 12.91 -1.87 12.28
N SER A 346 14.24 -1.79 12.34
CA SER A 346 15.08 -3.00 12.41
C SER A 346 14.85 -3.76 13.72
N ALA A 347 14.75 -3.06 14.85
CA ALA A 347 14.42 -3.67 16.13
C ALA A 347 13.01 -4.29 16.13
N PHE A 348 12.02 -3.59 15.56
CA PHE A 348 10.65 -4.11 15.41
C PHE A 348 10.59 -5.34 14.50
N ARG A 349 11.31 -5.32 13.36
CA ARG A 349 11.45 -6.47 12.47
C ARG A 349 12.00 -7.69 13.22
N ASP A 350 13.06 -7.50 14.01
CA ASP A 350 13.68 -8.61 14.74
C ASP A 350 12.73 -9.15 15.82
N TRP A 351 12.02 -8.27 16.53
CA TRP A 351 10.95 -8.69 17.45
C TRP A 351 9.85 -9.52 16.76
N LEU A 352 9.42 -9.13 15.56
CA LEU A 352 8.44 -9.89 14.76
C LEU A 352 8.95 -11.29 14.40
N ARG A 353 10.25 -11.48 14.16
CA ARG A 353 10.85 -12.79 13.82
C ARG A 353 10.81 -13.77 14.99
N TYR A 354 10.83 -13.29 16.23
CA TYR A 354 10.89 -14.12 17.44
C TYR A 354 9.52 -14.42 18.05
N GLY A 355 8.45 -14.45 17.25
CA GLY A 355 7.11 -14.77 17.76
C GLY A 355 6.39 -13.59 18.42
N GLY A 356 6.94 -12.36 18.33
CA GLY A 356 6.15 -11.15 18.56
C GLY A 356 4.89 -11.13 17.68
N GLY A 357 4.95 -11.83 16.53
CA GLY A 357 3.97 -12.11 15.47
C GLY A 357 2.60 -12.69 15.85
N ASP A 358 2.54 -13.49 16.89
CA ASP A 358 1.56 -14.58 16.90
C ASP A 358 0.11 -14.11 17.16
N GLY A 359 -0.84 -14.66 16.40
CA GLY A 359 -2.28 -14.57 16.69
C GLY A 359 -3.13 -13.78 15.70
N TRP A 360 -2.56 -12.99 14.80
CA TRP A 360 -3.36 -12.28 13.80
C TRP A 360 -3.34 -13.05 12.49
N SER A 361 -4.52 -13.52 12.07
CA SER A 361 -4.65 -14.02 10.70
C SER A 361 -4.31 -12.90 9.73
N ALA A 362 -3.56 -13.23 8.66
CA ALA A 362 -3.25 -12.31 7.57
C ALA A 362 -4.47 -11.55 7.03
N TYR A 363 -5.65 -12.13 7.22
CA TYR A 363 -6.96 -11.64 6.80
C TYR A 363 -7.48 -10.38 7.54
N SER A 364 -6.85 -9.92 8.62
CA SER A 364 -7.48 -8.89 9.49
C SER A 364 -6.64 -7.66 9.81
N TRP A 365 -5.34 -7.65 9.49
CA TRP A 365 -4.45 -6.63 10.01
C TRP A 365 -4.78 -5.21 9.47
N SER A 366 -5.22 -5.10 8.22
CA SER A 366 -5.57 -3.80 7.60
C SER A 366 -6.80 -3.19 8.26
N CYS A 367 -7.80 -4.02 8.58
CA CYS A 367 -8.96 -3.61 9.37
C CYS A 367 -8.54 -3.14 10.76
N ILE A 368 -7.62 -3.85 11.39
CA ILE A 368 -7.16 -3.46 12.72
C ILE A 368 -6.33 -2.18 12.66
N ALA A 369 -5.54 -1.95 11.62
CA ALA A 369 -4.87 -0.67 11.39
C ALA A 369 -5.89 0.49 11.33
N ALA A 370 -6.98 0.32 10.56
CA ALA A 370 -8.06 1.31 10.48
C ALA A 370 -8.76 1.54 11.84
N GLN A 371 -8.98 0.49 12.63
CA GLN A 371 -9.52 0.61 13.99
C GLN A 371 -8.55 1.30 14.95
N LEU A 372 -7.25 1.03 14.82
CA LEU A 372 -6.19 1.65 15.60
C LEU A 372 -5.98 3.12 15.24
N TRP A 373 -6.38 3.56 14.05
CA TRP A 373 -6.45 4.99 13.78
C TRP A 373 -7.50 5.66 14.66
N ARG A 374 -8.50 4.94 15.18
CA ARG A 374 -9.55 5.50 16.04
C ARG A 374 -9.26 5.36 17.53
N SER A 375 -8.17 4.71 17.91
CA SER A 375 -7.89 4.35 19.30
C SER A 375 -6.43 4.60 19.67
N ALA A 376 -6.14 4.70 20.96
CA ALA A 376 -4.77 4.86 21.43
C ALA A 376 -4.06 3.49 21.39
N PRO A 377 -2.94 3.34 20.67
CA PRO A 377 -2.21 2.08 20.62
C PRO A 377 -1.50 1.81 21.96
N SER A 378 -1.55 0.56 22.40
CA SER A 378 -1.00 0.08 23.68
C SER A 378 0.27 -0.75 23.53
N THR A 379 0.45 -1.42 22.39
CA THR A 379 1.64 -2.24 22.07
C THR A 379 2.45 -1.62 20.94
N SER A 380 3.70 -2.05 20.73
CA SER A 380 4.50 -1.50 19.63
C SER A 380 3.99 -1.92 18.27
N ARG A 381 3.41 -3.13 18.14
CA ARG A 381 2.66 -3.51 16.93
C ARG A 381 1.53 -2.54 16.66
N GLU A 382 0.71 -2.25 17.67
CA GLU A 382 -0.40 -1.31 17.50
C GLU A 382 0.11 0.08 17.15
N ARG A 383 1.22 0.54 17.73
CA ARG A 383 1.86 1.81 17.38
C ARG A 383 2.34 1.84 15.93
N TYR A 384 2.94 0.75 15.45
CA TYR A 384 3.34 0.61 14.05
C TYR A 384 2.12 0.75 13.13
N LEU A 385 1.05 -0.03 13.37
CA LEU A 385 -0.17 0.01 12.57
C LEU A 385 -0.89 1.36 12.65
N ALA A 386 -0.96 1.95 13.85
CA ALA A 386 -1.52 3.26 14.09
C ALA A 386 -0.68 4.41 13.49
N SER A 387 0.52 4.12 13.00
CA SER A 387 1.44 5.06 12.33
C SER A 387 1.48 4.89 10.81
N LEU A 388 0.87 3.84 10.25
CA LEU A 388 0.80 3.61 8.81
C LEU A 388 0.01 4.68 8.07
N ALA A 389 0.44 5.05 6.87
CA ALA A 389 -0.36 5.84 5.95
C ALA A 389 -1.28 4.93 5.12
N PHE A 390 -0.76 3.76 4.71
CA PHE A 390 -1.46 2.77 3.90
C PHE A 390 -1.62 1.45 4.65
N ALA A 391 -2.83 0.92 4.71
CA ALA A 391 -3.11 -0.41 5.23
C ALA A 391 -3.01 -1.48 4.11
N THR A 392 -1.87 -1.52 3.41
CA THR A 392 -1.62 -2.41 2.25
C THR A 392 -0.51 -3.42 2.51
N ASP A 393 -0.51 -4.55 1.78
CA ASP A 393 0.43 -5.66 1.99
C ASP A 393 1.94 -5.28 2.06
N PRO A 394 2.43 -4.28 1.29
CA PRO A 394 3.79 -3.76 1.44
C PRO A 394 4.17 -3.26 2.84
N TYR A 395 3.18 -2.89 3.66
CA TYR A 395 3.35 -2.41 5.04
C TYR A 395 2.69 -3.32 6.08
N ALA A 396 2.34 -4.55 5.70
CA ALA A 396 1.85 -5.51 6.67
C ALA A 396 2.88 -5.70 7.80
N PRO A 397 2.45 -5.96 9.06
CA PRO A 397 3.32 -6.08 10.21
C PRO A 397 4.06 -7.44 10.23
N TYR A 398 4.65 -7.83 9.10
CA TYR A 398 5.49 -9.02 8.93
C TYR A 398 6.95 -8.61 8.86
N ALA A 399 7.83 -9.44 9.40
CA ALA A 399 9.26 -9.19 9.36
C ALA A 399 9.77 -8.93 7.93
N ALA A 400 9.28 -9.66 6.92
CA ALA A 400 9.67 -9.46 5.53
C ALA A 400 9.24 -8.10 4.96
N SER A 401 8.02 -7.64 5.27
CA SER A 401 7.52 -6.33 4.85
C SER A 401 8.29 -5.19 5.51
N VAL A 402 8.57 -5.30 6.83
CA VAL A 402 9.35 -4.31 7.56
C VAL A 402 10.82 -4.27 7.07
N ASP A 403 11.40 -5.43 6.77
CA ASP A 403 12.75 -5.51 6.19
C ASP A 403 12.85 -4.81 4.83
N ALA A 404 11.82 -4.94 4.00
CA ALA A 404 11.72 -4.23 2.73
C ALA A 404 11.62 -2.71 2.94
N ILE A 405 10.83 -2.23 3.92
CA ILE A 405 10.77 -0.80 4.27
C ILE A 405 12.15 -0.30 4.69
N VAL A 406 12.84 -1.01 5.59
CA VAL A 406 14.20 -0.67 6.04
C VAL A 406 15.18 -0.59 4.86
N THR A 407 15.06 -1.52 3.91
CA THR A 407 15.89 -1.53 2.70
C THR A 407 15.66 -0.30 1.83
N GLU A 408 14.40 0.12 1.62
CA GLU A 408 14.11 1.34 0.85
C GLU A 408 14.57 2.61 1.57
N LEU A 409 14.40 2.70 2.89
CA LEU A 409 14.91 3.85 3.67
C LEU A 409 16.44 3.97 3.59
N LYS A 410 17.15 2.84 3.61
CA LYS A 410 18.61 2.84 3.42
C LYS A 410 19.02 3.37 2.06
N LYS A 411 18.22 3.13 1.00
CA LYS A 411 18.48 3.72 -0.32
C LYS A 411 18.35 5.24 -0.27
N ALA A 412 17.33 5.74 0.42
CA ALA A 412 17.12 7.17 0.62
C ALA A 412 18.19 7.81 1.52
N SER A 413 18.78 7.08 2.47
CA SER A 413 19.82 7.62 3.37
C SER A 413 21.22 7.71 2.74
N PHE A 414 21.39 7.37 1.46
CA PHE A 414 22.70 7.46 0.79
C PHE A 414 23.08 8.88 0.33
N PHE A 415 22.27 9.91 0.60
CA PHE A 415 22.73 11.27 0.38
C PHE A 415 23.80 11.63 1.42
N THR A 416 24.89 12.23 0.96
CA THR A 416 25.72 13.00 1.88
C THR A 416 24.92 14.27 2.20
N PRO A 417 24.95 14.81 3.42
CA PRO A 417 24.43 16.15 3.70
C PRO A 417 25.27 17.25 3.04
N ASP A 418 25.77 16.99 1.83
CA ASP A 418 26.37 17.98 0.98
C ASP A 418 25.25 18.85 0.45
N ASP A 419 25.38 20.16 0.64
CA ASP A 419 24.42 21.15 0.18
C ASP A 419 23.04 21.11 0.90
N PRO A 420 23.03 21.20 2.25
CA PRO A 420 21.79 21.21 3.02
C PRO A 420 20.99 22.46 2.66
N PHE A 421 19.68 22.28 2.46
CA PHE A 421 18.78 23.36 2.11
C PHE A 421 17.69 23.50 3.15
N THR A 422 17.42 24.73 3.58
CA THR A 422 16.31 25.08 4.47
C THR A 422 15.80 26.46 4.09
N HIS A 423 14.50 26.57 3.86
CA HIS A 423 13.84 27.81 3.47
C HIS A 423 12.64 28.08 4.37
N ALA A 424 12.40 29.36 4.65
CA ALA A 424 11.27 29.87 5.43
C ALA A 424 10.51 30.88 4.54
N PRO A 425 9.34 30.50 4.00
CA PRO A 425 8.57 31.32 3.07
C PRO A 425 8.08 32.68 3.59
#